data_AF-A0AAD5GL38-F1
#
_entry.id   AF-A0AAD5GL38-F1
#
_cell.length_a   1.000
_cell.length_b   1.000
_cell.length_c   1.000
_cell.angle_alpha   90.00
_cell.angle_beta   90.00
_cell.angle_gamma   90.00
#
_symmetry.space_group_name_H-M   'P 1'
#
loop_
_entity.id
_entity.type
_entity.pdbx_description
1 polymer ?
#
loop_
_entity_poly.entity_id
_entity_poly.type
_entity_poly.pdbx_seq_one_letter_code
_entity_poly.pdbx_strand_id
1 'polypeptide(L)'
;MLPWKRKTLPIFAECSAFYHTLQKPSPLTATEEHDLELAHKRLTTICDKALESNVPVVIDAEDTSIQPGIDYFTYWAAVKYNKGKKPLISGTIQAYLKDAGQRLFETKKAADKMGLPIGFKLVRGAYMSSERKLANSLGVESPVHNSINDTHRCFNECASYMLDEVSSGPGGLILATHNLESGKMAAQKARDLGIGKDSDKLEFASLYGMANAMSFGLRNAGFGVSKYLPFGPVSEIMPYLLRRAEENKGLLSSSNLDRHLMVKELKRRVNACVWQGLAEEESAVKTQAGSIVDVKM
;
A
#
# COMPACT_ATOMS: atom_id res chain seq x y z
N MET A 1 -27.53 0.63 21.96
CA MET A 1 -26.98 1.82 21.26
C MET A 1 -26.46 1.38 19.90
N LEU A 2 -26.97 1.97 18.81
CA LEU A 2 -26.62 1.56 17.44
C LEU A 2 -25.10 1.70 17.21
N PRO A 3 -24.45 0.78 16.47
CA PRO A 3 -22.99 0.79 16.28
C PRO A 3 -22.45 2.12 15.75
N TRP A 4 -23.22 2.82 14.90
CA TRP A 4 -22.84 4.12 14.33
C TRP A 4 -23.13 5.34 15.18
N LYS A 5 -23.78 5.16 16.32
CA LYS A 5 -24.00 6.23 17.31
C LYS A 5 -22.89 6.28 18.37
N ARG A 6 -21.84 5.46 18.25
CA ARG A 6 -20.68 5.45 19.16
C ARG A 6 -19.66 6.51 18.74
N LYS A 7 -18.94 7.07 19.71
CA LYS A 7 -17.80 7.97 19.43
C LYS A 7 -16.76 7.21 18.58
N THR A 8 -16.37 7.81 17.47
CA THR A 8 -15.32 7.35 16.56
C THR A 8 -14.14 8.32 16.59
N LEU A 9 -13.05 7.99 15.90
CA LEU A 9 -11.91 8.89 15.70
C LEU A 9 -12.29 10.03 14.73
N PRO A 10 -11.59 11.17 14.76
CA PRO A 10 -11.85 12.24 13.80
C PRO A 10 -11.68 11.73 12.36
N ILE A 11 -12.68 12.02 11.54
CA ILE A 11 -12.75 11.65 10.11
C ILE A 11 -12.17 12.75 9.23
N PHE A 12 -12.29 14.00 9.66
CA PHE A 12 -11.89 15.18 8.91
C PHE A 12 -10.76 15.92 9.62
N ALA A 13 -9.90 16.58 8.84
CA ALA A 13 -8.91 17.55 9.30
C ALA A 13 -9.36 18.98 9.00
N GLU A 14 -8.81 19.96 9.73
CA GLU A 14 -9.19 21.37 9.49
C GLU A 14 -8.81 21.91 8.11
N CYS A 15 -7.73 21.40 7.52
CA CYS A 15 -7.36 21.74 6.16
C CYS A 15 -8.01 20.82 5.09
N SER A 16 -8.94 19.94 5.48
CA SER A 16 -9.61 19.08 4.51
C SER A 16 -10.42 19.93 3.55
N ALA A 17 -10.03 19.94 2.27
CA ALA A 17 -10.75 20.62 1.19
C ALA A 17 -12.19 20.12 1.02
N PHE A 18 -12.56 19.09 1.78
CA PHE A 18 -13.75 18.29 1.68
C PHE A 18 -14.50 18.20 3.00
N TYR A 19 -14.65 19.35 3.67
CA TYR A 19 -15.85 19.61 4.47
C TYR A 19 -17.08 19.47 3.56
N HIS A 20 -17.46 18.22 3.31
CA HIS A 20 -18.48 17.87 2.35
C HIS A 20 -19.81 18.23 2.98
N THR A 21 -20.27 19.40 2.53
CA THR A 21 -21.60 20.00 2.54
C THR A 21 -21.52 21.40 3.15
N LEU A 22 -21.85 22.41 2.34
CA LEU A 22 -22.00 23.80 2.81
C LEU A 22 -23.10 23.93 3.89
N GLN A 23 -23.94 22.91 4.00
CA GLN A 23 -25.07 22.83 4.91
C GLN A 23 -25.13 21.44 5.51
N LYS A 24 -25.50 21.35 6.77
CA LYS A 24 -25.69 20.06 7.45
C LYS A 24 -26.60 19.14 6.63
N PRO A 25 -26.18 17.89 6.32
CA PRO A 25 -27.00 16.97 5.55
C PRO A 25 -28.27 16.58 6.32
N SER A 26 -29.31 16.21 5.59
CA SER A 26 -30.51 15.62 6.18
C SER A 26 -30.17 14.31 6.90
N PRO A 27 -30.94 13.91 7.91
CA PRO A 27 -30.84 12.56 8.46
C PRO A 27 -31.00 11.50 7.37
N LEU A 28 -30.40 10.33 7.60
CA LEU A 28 -30.56 9.17 6.71
C LEU A 28 -32.04 8.76 6.64
N THR A 29 -32.48 8.39 5.44
CA THR A 29 -33.76 7.72 5.21
C THR A 29 -33.74 6.31 5.81
N ALA A 30 -34.93 5.71 6.00
CA ALA A 30 -35.02 4.33 6.51
C ALA A 30 -34.27 3.31 5.63
N THR A 31 -34.28 3.52 4.31
CA THR A 31 -33.52 2.69 3.37
C THR A 31 -32.02 2.86 3.55
N GLU A 32 -31.52 4.09 3.66
CA GLU A 32 -30.09 4.35 3.89
C GLU A 32 -29.62 3.85 5.26
N GLU A 33 -30.45 3.94 6.30
CA GLU A 33 -30.16 3.34 7.60
C GLU A 33 -30.05 1.81 7.49
N HIS A 34 -30.95 1.16 6.74
CA HIS A 34 -30.88 -0.27 6.49
C HIS A 34 -29.62 -0.68 5.70
N ASP A 35 -29.25 0.08 4.67
CA ASP A 35 -28.04 -0.17 3.89
C ASP A 35 -26.77 0.00 4.74
N LEU A 36 -26.76 0.99 5.64
CA LEU A 36 -25.69 1.20 6.60
C LEU A 36 -25.56 0.02 7.58
N GLU A 37 -26.69 -0.51 8.07
CA GLU A 37 -26.72 -1.73 8.89
C GLU A 37 -26.13 -2.94 8.16
N LEU A 38 -26.50 -3.14 6.91
CA LEU A 38 -25.98 -4.23 6.08
C LEU A 38 -24.47 -4.07 5.84
N ALA A 39 -23.98 -2.86 5.60
CA ALA A 39 -22.55 -2.59 5.47
C ALA A 39 -21.79 -2.91 6.75
N HIS A 40 -22.30 -2.51 7.92
CA HIS A 40 -21.72 -2.89 9.22
C HIS A 40 -21.68 -4.41 9.43
N LYS A 41 -22.75 -5.12 9.04
CA LYS A 41 -22.82 -6.56 9.16
C LYS A 41 -21.76 -7.25 8.30
N ARG A 42 -21.60 -6.83 7.05
CA ARG A 42 -20.57 -7.35 6.13
C ARG A 42 -19.16 -7.10 6.67
N LEU A 43 -18.86 -5.87 7.09
CA LEU A 43 -17.56 -5.54 7.67
C LEU A 43 -17.27 -6.33 8.94
N THR A 44 -18.28 -6.50 9.82
CA THR A 44 -18.16 -7.33 11.02
C THR A 44 -17.81 -8.76 10.67
N THR A 45 -18.51 -9.37 9.70
CA THR A 45 -18.21 -10.74 9.26
C THR A 45 -16.78 -10.90 8.73
N ILE A 46 -16.30 -9.93 7.94
CA ILE A 46 -14.92 -9.94 7.42
C ILE A 46 -13.92 -9.84 8.58
N CYS A 47 -14.09 -8.85 9.45
CA CYS A 47 -13.20 -8.63 10.58
C CYS A 47 -13.19 -9.85 11.52
N ASP A 48 -14.36 -10.34 11.95
CA ASP A 48 -14.43 -11.50 12.85
C ASP A 48 -13.71 -12.69 12.24
N LYS A 49 -13.91 -12.98 10.94
CA LYS A 49 -13.27 -14.13 10.30
C LYS A 49 -11.76 -13.97 10.12
N ALA A 50 -11.30 -12.77 9.78
CA ALA A 50 -9.89 -12.47 9.64
C ALA A 50 -9.17 -12.61 10.99
N LEU A 51 -9.77 -12.10 12.06
CA LEU A 51 -9.19 -12.15 13.41
C LEU A 51 -9.20 -13.55 14.03
N GLU A 52 -10.25 -14.36 13.79
CA GLU A 52 -10.24 -15.79 14.11
C GLU A 52 -9.06 -16.53 13.47
N SER A 53 -8.64 -16.06 12.29
CA SER A 53 -7.55 -16.64 11.50
C SER A 53 -6.20 -15.97 11.78
N ASN A 54 -6.13 -15.04 12.74
CA ASN A 54 -4.94 -14.23 13.06
C ASN A 54 -4.38 -13.46 11.85
N VAL A 55 -5.26 -12.97 10.98
CA VAL A 55 -4.91 -12.16 9.79
C VAL A 55 -5.34 -10.71 10.03
N PRO A 56 -4.42 -9.72 9.96
CA PRO A 56 -4.78 -8.32 10.07
C PRO A 56 -5.57 -7.86 8.83
N VAL A 57 -6.46 -6.89 9.03
CA VAL A 57 -7.28 -6.30 7.97
C VAL A 57 -6.80 -4.88 7.69
N VAL A 58 -6.58 -4.58 6.41
CA VAL A 58 -6.28 -3.23 5.94
C VAL A 58 -7.46 -2.77 5.09
N ILE A 59 -8.05 -1.64 5.47
CA ILE A 59 -9.15 -1.03 4.72
C ILE A 59 -8.54 -0.02 3.74
N ASP A 60 -8.80 -0.24 2.45
CA ASP A 60 -8.31 0.60 1.37
C ASP A 60 -8.96 1.99 1.41
N ALA A 61 -8.26 2.97 0.84
CA ALA A 61 -8.77 4.31 0.60
C ALA A 61 -9.07 4.48 -0.89
N GLU A 62 -10.10 5.27 -1.20
CA GLU A 62 -10.64 5.44 -2.55
C GLU A 62 -10.66 6.93 -2.95
N ASP A 63 -11.64 7.34 -3.77
CA ASP A 63 -11.89 8.73 -4.11
C ASP A 63 -12.41 9.50 -2.89
N THR A 64 -12.09 10.79 -2.84
CA THR A 64 -12.33 11.68 -1.70
C THR A 64 -13.81 11.85 -1.37
N SER A 65 -14.69 11.71 -2.35
CA SER A 65 -16.14 11.82 -2.20
C SER A 65 -16.75 10.74 -1.29
N ILE A 66 -16.12 9.55 -1.22
CA ILE A 66 -16.59 8.42 -0.40
C ILE A 66 -15.67 8.15 0.79
N GLN A 67 -14.46 8.71 0.79
CA GLN A 67 -13.45 8.47 1.82
C GLN A 67 -13.95 8.73 3.26
N PRO A 68 -14.78 9.74 3.56
CA PRO A 68 -15.30 9.93 4.92
C PRO A 68 -16.11 8.75 5.45
N GLY A 69 -16.88 8.09 4.57
CA GLY A 69 -17.63 6.87 4.92
C GLY A 69 -16.68 5.69 5.19
N ILE A 70 -15.64 5.54 4.37
CA ILE A 70 -14.61 4.52 4.54
C ILE A 70 -13.84 4.73 5.84
N ASP A 71 -13.40 5.96 6.12
CA ASP A 71 -12.69 6.34 7.35
C ASP A 71 -13.59 6.10 8.58
N TYR A 72 -14.88 6.43 8.49
CA TYR A 72 -15.87 6.11 9.52
C TYR A 72 -15.90 4.60 9.84
N PHE A 73 -16.07 3.74 8.82
CA PHE A 73 -16.08 2.28 9.01
C PHE A 73 -14.76 1.75 9.55
N THR A 74 -13.65 2.29 9.06
CA THR A 74 -12.31 1.94 9.48
C THR A 74 -12.10 2.21 10.96
N TYR A 75 -12.44 3.41 11.42
CA TYR A 75 -12.25 3.81 12.80
C TYR A 75 -13.24 3.13 13.74
N TRP A 76 -14.48 2.89 13.28
CA TRP A 76 -15.43 2.05 14.00
C TRP A 76 -14.86 0.64 14.23
N ALA A 77 -14.31 0.02 13.19
CA ALA A 77 -13.69 -1.30 13.29
C ALA A 77 -12.44 -1.28 14.17
N ALA A 78 -11.58 -0.26 14.04
CA ALA A 78 -10.40 -0.10 14.89
C ALA A 78 -10.80 0.00 16.37
N VAL A 79 -11.77 0.85 16.72
CA VAL A 79 -12.27 0.97 18.11
C VAL A 79 -12.83 -0.36 18.63
N LYS A 80 -13.49 -1.15 17.77
CA LYS A 80 -14.06 -2.45 18.17
C LYS A 80 -12.99 -3.52 18.38
N TYR A 81 -11.96 -3.57 17.53
CA TYR A 81 -11.05 -4.71 17.41
C TYR A 81 -9.61 -4.47 17.85
N ASN A 82 -9.10 -3.24 17.79
CA ASN A 82 -7.70 -2.93 18.18
C ASN A 82 -7.57 -2.81 19.71
N LYS A 83 -7.61 -3.93 20.42
CA LYS A 83 -7.50 -3.95 21.90
C LYS A 83 -6.10 -4.31 22.43
N GLY A 84 -5.18 -4.70 21.54
CA GLY A 84 -3.85 -5.21 21.89
C GLY A 84 -2.77 -4.14 21.94
N LYS A 85 -1.51 -4.55 21.73
CA LYS A 85 -0.37 -3.61 21.54
C LYS A 85 -0.13 -3.25 20.07
N LYS A 86 -0.61 -4.09 19.15
CA LYS A 86 -0.53 -3.95 17.70
C LYS A 86 -1.94 -3.75 17.13
N PRO A 87 -2.12 -2.86 16.14
CA PRO A 87 -3.39 -2.74 15.43
C PRO A 87 -3.65 -3.98 14.56
N LEU A 88 -4.86 -4.52 14.67
CA LEU A 88 -5.34 -5.61 13.82
C LEU A 88 -6.12 -5.07 12.61
N ILE A 89 -6.73 -3.90 12.78
CA ILE A 89 -7.37 -3.11 11.73
C ILE A 89 -6.50 -1.88 11.46
N SER A 90 -6.16 -1.66 10.19
CA SER A 90 -5.44 -0.47 9.72
C SER A 90 -6.22 0.26 8.64
N GLY A 91 -6.23 1.59 8.70
CA GLY A 91 -6.77 2.45 7.65
C GLY A 91 -5.73 2.86 6.62
N THR A 92 -6.13 3.31 5.44
CA THR A 92 -5.21 3.81 4.41
C THR A 92 -5.18 5.33 4.38
N ILE A 93 -4.01 5.94 4.46
CA ILE A 93 -3.80 7.39 4.28
C ILE A 93 -3.13 7.64 2.93
N GLN A 94 -3.71 8.54 2.13
CA GLN A 94 -3.22 8.88 0.80
C GLN A 94 -2.49 10.24 0.81
N ALA A 95 -1.16 10.22 0.84
CA ALA A 95 -0.29 11.38 0.97
C ALA A 95 -0.28 12.36 -0.22
N TYR A 96 -1.01 12.08 -1.31
CA TYR A 96 -1.26 13.03 -2.39
C TYR A 96 -2.28 14.11 -2.02
N LEU A 97 -3.12 13.87 -1.00
CA LEU A 97 -4.09 14.84 -0.51
C LEU A 97 -3.41 15.84 0.42
N LYS A 98 -3.72 17.11 0.24
CA LYS A 98 -3.20 18.22 1.05
C LYS A 98 -3.50 18.03 2.56
N ASP A 99 -4.57 17.30 2.89
CA ASP A 99 -5.01 17.07 4.26
C ASP A 99 -4.41 15.83 4.94
N ALA A 100 -3.68 14.99 4.20
CA ALA A 100 -3.30 13.66 4.66
C ALA A 100 -2.44 13.69 5.93
N GLY A 101 -1.50 14.64 6.01
CA GLY A 101 -0.63 14.80 7.18
C GLY A 101 -1.40 15.22 8.43
N GLN A 102 -2.25 16.25 8.32
CA GLN A 102 -3.05 16.71 9.46
C GLN A 102 -4.03 15.63 9.91
N ARG A 103 -4.72 14.97 8.97
CA ARG A 103 -5.67 13.90 9.28
C ARG A 103 -4.99 12.74 10.00
N LEU A 104 -3.85 12.27 9.51
CA LEU A 104 -3.07 11.23 10.19
C LEU A 104 -2.68 11.64 11.61
N PHE A 105 -2.14 12.86 11.78
CA PHE A 105 -1.72 13.37 13.09
C PHE A 105 -2.88 13.46 14.08
N GLU A 106 -4.01 14.04 13.66
CA GLU A 106 -5.19 14.21 14.50
C GLU A 106 -5.82 12.87 14.89
N THR A 107 -5.93 11.94 13.93
CA THR A 107 -6.41 10.58 14.21
C THR A 107 -5.50 9.86 15.19
N LYS A 108 -4.17 9.93 15.02
CA LYS A 108 -3.21 9.32 15.94
C LYS A 108 -3.33 9.91 17.35
N LYS A 109 -3.32 11.25 17.46
CA LYS A 109 -3.48 11.97 18.72
C LYS A 109 -4.80 11.62 19.43
N ALA A 110 -5.89 11.48 18.69
CA ALA A 110 -7.18 11.06 19.24
C ALA A 110 -7.15 9.61 19.72
N ALA A 111 -6.52 8.71 18.95
CA ALA A 111 -6.37 7.31 19.32
C ALA A 111 -5.53 7.14 20.60
N ASP A 112 -4.45 7.90 20.76
CA ASP A 112 -3.64 7.88 21.99
C ASP A 112 -4.42 8.31 23.22
N LYS A 113 -5.22 9.38 23.11
CA LYS A 113 -6.12 9.81 24.20
C LYS A 113 -7.13 8.75 24.59
N MET A 114 -7.49 7.87 23.66
CA MET A 114 -8.39 6.75 23.88
C MET A 114 -7.67 5.47 24.33
N GLY A 115 -6.33 5.46 24.39
CA GLY A 115 -5.53 4.26 24.64
C GLY A 115 -5.68 3.20 23.53
N LEU A 116 -6.00 3.64 22.30
CA LEU A 116 -6.28 2.78 21.16
C LEU A 116 -5.06 2.68 20.23
N PRO A 117 -4.47 1.48 20.02
CA PRO A 117 -3.48 1.27 18.95
C PRO A 117 -4.15 1.47 17.60
N ILE A 118 -3.68 2.46 16.84
CA ILE A 118 -4.13 2.71 15.47
C ILE A 118 -3.05 2.33 14.46
N GLY A 119 -3.47 1.72 13.36
CA GLY A 119 -2.59 1.33 12.27
C GLY A 119 -2.90 2.10 11.01
N PHE A 120 -1.86 2.51 10.29
CA PHE A 120 -2.00 3.17 8.99
C PHE A 120 -1.21 2.46 7.90
N LYS A 121 -1.86 2.18 6.77
CA LYS A 121 -1.19 1.98 5.49
C LYS A 121 -0.98 3.34 4.83
N LEU A 122 0.26 3.77 4.73
CA LEU A 122 0.60 5.02 4.06
C LEU A 122 0.92 4.75 2.60
N VAL A 123 0.18 5.39 1.69
CA VAL A 123 0.40 5.37 0.23
C VAL A 123 0.58 6.80 -0.28
N ARG A 124 1.09 6.97 -1.49
CA ARG A 124 0.95 8.26 -2.21
C ARG A 124 -0.52 8.48 -2.59
N GLY A 125 -1.11 7.55 -3.33
CA GLY A 125 -2.50 7.64 -3.79
C GLY A 125 -2.62 7.12 -5.23
N ALA A 126 -3.83 6.75 -5.64
CA ALA A 126 -4.09 6.14 -6.96
C ALA A 126 -5.17 6.89 -7.77
N TYR A 127 -5.69 8.00 -7.27
CA TYR A 127 -6.85 8.71 -7.82
C TYR A 127 -6.52 10.17 -8.21
N MET A 128 -5.22 10.54 -8.27
CA MET A 128 -4.74 11.90 -8.62
C MET A 128 -5.41 12.51 -9.86
N SER A 129 -5.62 11.69 -10.90
CA SER A 129 -6.20 12.10 -12.17
C SER A 129 -7.70 12.38 -12.05
N SER A 130 -8.47 11.49 -11.41
CA SER A 130 -9.92 11.67 -11.20
C SER A 130 -10.19 12.86 -10.29
N GLU A 131 -9.45 13.00 -9.19
CA GLU A 131 -9.59 14.11 -8.24
C GLU A 131 -9.35 15.47 -8.88
N ARG A 132 -8.31 15.62 -9.71
CA ARG A 132 -8.04 16.87 -10.42
C ARG A 132 -9.11 17.20 -11.45
N LYS A 133 -9.60 16.19 -12.18
CA LYS A 133 -10.69 16.36 -13.14
C LYS A 133 -11.98 16.80 -12.44
N LEU A 134 -12.31 16.19 -11.30
CA LEU A 134 -13.47 16.54 -10.49
C LEU A 134 -13.36 17.99 -9.99
N ALA A 135 -12.26 18.36 -9.35
CA ALA A 135 -12.04 19.73 -8.86
C ALA A 135 -12.16 20.77 -9.98
N ASN A 136 -11.56 20.51 -11.15
CA ASN A 136 -11.67 21.38 -12.31
C ASN A 136 -13.11 21.50 -12.83
N SER A 137 -13.86 20.39 -12.87
CA SER A 137 -15.27 20.40 -13.30
C SER A 137 -16.18 21.19 -12.36
N LEU A 138 -15.82 21.26 -11.07
CA LEU A 138 -16.54 22.00 -10.05
C LEU A 138 -16.05 23.45 -9.90
N GLY A 139 -14.97 23.84 -10.57
CA GLY A 139 -14.36 25.18 -10.45
C GLY A 139 -13.75 25.45 -9.07
N VAL A 140 -13.34 24.41 -8.34
CA VAL A 140 -12.74 24.52 -6.99
C VAL A 140 -11.25 24.15 -7.00
N GLU A 141 -10.53 24.55 -5.96
CA GLU A 141 -9.13 24.15 -5.81
C GLU A 141 -9.00 22.62 -5.67
N SER A 142 -8.01 22.04 -6.34
CA SER A 142 -7.76 20.61 -6.22
C SER A 142 -7.31 20.23 -4.80
N PRO A 143 -7.86 19.13 -4.24
CA PRO A 143 -7.40 18.59 -2.97
C PRO A 143 -6.02 17.94 -3.06
N VAL A 144 -5.57 17.67 -4.28
CA VAL A 144 -4.29 17.04 -4.56
C VAL A 144 -3.19 18.10 -4.46
N HIS A 145 -2.04 17.73 -3.91
CA HIS A 145 -0.86 18.57 -3.94
C HIS A 145 -0.52 19.08 -5.36
N ASN A 146 0.02 20.30 -5.41
CA ASN A 146 0.31 21.02 -6.65
C ASN A 146 1.45 20.34 -7.44
N SER A 147 2.42 19.73 -6.75
CA SER A 147 3.50 18.98 -7.38
C SER A 147 3.67 17.57 -6.81
N ILE A 148 4.33 16.71 -7.58
CA ILE A 148 4.71 15.37 -7.12
C ILE A 148 5.72 15.42 -5.97
N ASN A 149 6.58 16.44 -5.94
CA ASN A 149 7.55 16.65 -4.85
C ASN A 149 6.84 16.97 -3.54
N ASP A 150 5.73 17.72 -3.58
CA ASP A 150 4.92 17.99 -2.39
C ASP A 150 4.27 16.70 -1.87
N THR A 151 3.77 15.83 -2.76
CA THR A 151 3.29 14.50 -2.38
C THR A 151 4.40 13.64 -1.78
N HIS A 152 5.61 13.69 -2.34
CA HIS A 152 6.76 12.96 -1.79
C HIS A 152 7.14 13.48 -0.40
N ARG A 153 7.16 14.80 -0.21
CA ARG A 153 7.42 15.45 1.07
C ARG A 153 6.38 15.04 2.12
N CYS A 154 5.08 15.17 1.81
CA CYS A 154 4.00 14.75 2.71
C CYS A 154 4.13 13.26 3.07
N PHE A 155 4.37 12.38 2.09
CA PHE A 155 4.58 10.95 2.35
C PHE A 155 5.75 10.71 3.31
N ASN A 156 6.91 11.34 3.06
CA ASN A 156 8.10 11.13 3.88
C ASN A 156 7.93 11.70 5.29
N GLU A 157 7.26 12.85 5.44
CA GLU A 157 6.95 13.46 6.74
C GLU A 157 5.99 12.58 7.56
N CYS A 158 4.90 12.10 6.94
CA CYS A 158 3.97 11.16 7.55
C CYS A 158 4.65 9.85 7.96
N ALA A 159 5.50 9.30 7.09
CA ALA A 159 6.27 8.08 7.39
C ALA A 159 7.23 8.32 8.56
N SER A 160 7.94 9.45 8.54
CA SER A 160 8.87 9.86 9.59
C SER A 160 8.14 9.95 10.93
N TYR A 161 7.03 10.68 10.99
CA TYR A 161 6.21 10.81 12.20
C TYR A 161 5.72 9.45 12.72
N MET A 162 5.14 8.62 11.86
CA MET A 162 4.63 7.31 12.29
C MET A 162 5.72 6.34 12.74
N LEU A 163 6.94 6.45 12.21
CA LEU A 163 8.06 5.64 12.70
C LEU A 163 8.43 6.00 14.14
N ASP A 164 8.45 7.29 14.50
CA ASP A 164 8.69 7.73 15.89
C ASP A 164 7.60 7.17 16.82
N GLU A 165 6.34 7.27 16.41
CA GLU A 165 5.19 6.75 17.16
C GLU A 165 5.23 5.24 17.33
N VAL A 166 5.60 4.49 16.27
CA VAL A 166 5.69 3.02 16.31
C VAL A 166 6.84 2.55 17.20
N SER A 167 7.96 3.28 17.23
CA SER A 167 9.11 2.92 18.10
C SER A 167 8.81 3.08 19.58
N SER A 168 7.99 4.06 19.96
CA SER A 168 7.81 4.48 21.35
C SER A 168 6.43 4.13 21.93
N GLY A 169 5.45 3.81 21.09
CA GLY A 169 4.05 3.68 21.50
C GLY A 169 3.26 2.54 20.83
N PRO A 170 1.96 2.45 21.16
CA PRO A 170 1.04 1.56 20.48
C PRO A 170 0.71 2.10 19.08
N GLY A 171 0.75 1.24 18.08
CA GLY A 171 0.45 1.62 16.71
C GLY A 171 1.05 0.67 15.69
N GLY A 172 0.80 0.95 14.42
CA GLY A 172 1.33 0.17 13.31
C GLY A 172 1.41 0.99 12.04
N LEU A 173 2.39 0.65 11.21
CA LEU A 173 2.68 1.35 9.97
C LEU A 173 2.96 0.34 8.86
N ILE A 174 2.17 0.43 7.80
CA ILE A 174 2.41 -0.25 6.53
C ILE A 174 2.87 0.81 5.53
N LEU A 175 4.16 0.85 5.21
CA LEU A 175 4.74 1.78 4.26
C LEU A 175 4.64 1.23 2.83
N ALA A 176 3.60 1.65 2.11
CA ALA A 176 3.36 1.22 0.75
C ALA A 176 4.00 2.16 -0.29
N THR A 177 5.16 1.76 -0.82
CA THR A 177 5.92 2.55 -1.79
C THR A 177 6.68 1.66 -2.77
N HIS A 178 6.87 2.13 -4.00
CA HIS A 178 7.86 1.61 -4.95
C HIS A 178 9.00 2.60 -5.21
N ASN A 179 8.95 3.79 -4.59
CA ASN A 179 10.01 4.79 -4.68
C ASN A 179 11.17 4.39 -3.75
N LEU A 180 12.34 4.16 -4.36
CA LEU A 180 13.54 3.67 -3.68
C LEU A 180 14.09 4.67 -2.65
N GLU A 181 14.00 5.97 -2.92
CA GLU A 181 14.49 7.02 -2.03
C GLU A 181 13.67 7.05 -0.74
N SER A 182 12.34 7.14 -0.86
CA SER A 182 11.42 7.06 0.28
C SER A 182 11.61 5.76 1.07
N GLY A 183 11.77 4.62 0.38
CA GLY A 183 12.01 3.34 1.02
C GLY A 183 13.33 3.30 1.80
N LYS A 184 14.41 3.85 1.24
CA LYS A 184 15.72 3.95 1.91
C LYS A 184 15.68 4.87 3.12
N MET A 185 15.08 6.06 3.00
CA MET A 185 14.95 7.02 4.10
C MET A 185 14.18 6.41 5.27
N ALA A 186 13.02 5.79 5.00
CA ALA A 186 12.22 5.14 6.03
C ALA A 186 12.95 3.95 6.67
N ALA A 187 13.64 3.12 5.88
CA ALA A 187 14.41 2.00 6.40
C ALA A 187 15.60 2.45 7.25
N GLN A 188 16.27 3.55 6.88
CA GLN A 188 17.34 4.13 7.70
C GLN A 188 16.78 4.64 9.03
N LYS A 189 15.73 5.46 9.00
CA LYS A 189 15.10 5.97 10.22
C LYS A 189 14.61 4.84 11.12
N ALA A 190 13.98 3.80 10.57
CA ALA A 190 13.54 2.64 11.33
C ALA A 190 14.71 1.95 12.04
N ARG A 191 15.87 1.80 11.40
CA ARG A 191 17.08 1.27 12.05
C ARG A 191 17.58 2.17 13.17
N ASP A 192 17.61 3.48 12.93
CA ASP A 192 18.09 4.46 13.92
C ASP A 192 17.20 4.47 15.18
N LEU A 193 15.90 4.20 15.02
CA LEU A 193 14.94 4.02 16.10
C LEU A 193 14.95 2.62 16.74
N GLY A 194 15.82 1.72 16.28
CA GLY A 194 15.89 0.33 16.78
C GLY A 194 14.69 -0.55 16.40
N ILE A 195 13.91 -0.17 15.37
CA ILE A 195 12.84 -1.00 14.83
C ILE A 195 13.48 -2.15 14.03
N GLY A 196 13.67 -3.27 14.74
CA GLY A 196 14.39 -4.44 14.24
C GLY A 196 13.55 -5.50 13.54
N LYS A 197 14.18 -6.67 13.33
CA LYS A 197 13.64 -7.85 12.63
C LYS A 197 12.35 -8.41 13.22
N ASP A 198 12.18 -8.25 14.52
CA ASP A 198 11.05 -8.80 15.27
C ASP A 198 9.93 -7.78 15.48
N SER A 199 10.03 -6.60 14.86
CA SER A 199 8.95 -5.61 14.91
C SER A 199 7.76 -6.11 14.10
N ASP A 200 6.66 -6.39 14.79
CA ASP A 200 5.37 -6.69 14.20
C ASP A 200 4.57 -5.43 13.84
N LYS A 201 5.11 -4.24 14.12
CA LYS A 201 4.43 -2.95 13.95
C LYS A 201 4.82 -2.20 12.67
N LEU A 202 5.92 -2.58 12.01
CA LEU A 202 6.36 -1.96 10.76
C LEU A 202 6.42 -2.99 9.64
N GLU A 203 5.77 -2.66 8.53
CA GLU A 203 5.79 -3.47 7.32
C GLU A 203 6.00 -2.58 6.09
N PHE A 204 6.85 -3.00 5.17
CA PHE A 204 6.98 -2.35 3.87
C PHE A 204 6.12 -3.10 2.85
N ALA A 205 5.27 -2.38 2.14
CA ALA A 205 4.40 -2.96 1.13
C ALA A 205 4.72 -2.41 -0.26
N SER A 206 4.49 -3.24 -1.27
CA SER A 206 4.54 -2.82 -2.67
C SER A 206 3.56 -3.65 -3.48
N LEU A 207 3.24 -3.21 -4.69
CA LEU A 207 2.39 -3.99 -5.59
C LEU A 207 3.14 -5.20 -6.11
N TYR A 208 2.44 -6.33 -6.26
CA TYR A 208 3.01 -7.50 -6.91
C TYR A 208 3.46 -7.15 -8.34
N GLY A 209 4.67 -7.56 -8.70
CA GLY A 209 5.31 -7.20 -9.98
C GLY A 209 6.07 -5.87 -9.99
N MET A 210 6.06 -5.09 -8.91
CA MET A 210 6.77 -3.81 -8.81
C MET A 210 7.78 -3.80 -7.64
N ALA A 211 8.85 -3.02 -7.77
CA ALA A 211 9.84 -2.77 -6.70
C ALA A 211 10.48 -4.04 -6.09
N ASN A 212 10.75 -5.05 -6.90
CA ASN A 212 11.27 -6.33 -6.40
C ASN A 212 12.65 -6.18 -5.76
N ALA A 213 13.57 -5.45 -6.39
CA ALA A 213 14.90 -5.21 -5.83
C ALA A 213 14.83 -4.53 -4.46
N MET A 214 13.94 -3.55 -4.31
CA MET A 214 13.72 -2.88 -3.03
C MET A 214 13.13 -3.83 -1.98
N SER A 215 12.12 -4.62 -2.34
CA SER A 215 11.53 -5.61 -1.44
C SER A 215 12.55 -6.63 -0.94
N PHE A 216 13.41 -7.16 -1.81
CA PHE A 216 14.49 -8.07 -1.41
C PHE A 216 15.51 -7.37 -0.50
N GLY A 217 15.90 -6.13 -0.83
CA GLY A 217 16.81 -5.34 0.00
C GLY A 217 16.26 -5.09 1.40
N LEU A 218 14.99 -4.71 1.52
CA LEU A 218 14.30 -4.50 2.80
C LEU A 218 14.19 -5.79 3.61
N ARG A 219 13.85 -6.91 2.95
CA ARG A 219 13.77 -8.20 3.63
C ARG A 219 15.13 -8.67 4.14
N ASN A 220 16.19 -8.49 3.35
CA ASN A 220 17.57 -8.80 3.76
C ASN A 220 18.04 -7.90 4.91
N ALA A 221 17.60 -6.64 4.93
CA ALA A 221 17.82 -5.73 6.04
C ALA A 221 17.01 -6.09 7.30
N GLY A 222 16.09 -7.06 7.20
CA GLY A 222 15.36 -7.61 8.32
C GLY A 222 13.91 -7.17 8.45
N PHE A 223 13.42 -6.29 7.58
CA PHE A 223 12.06 -5.76 7.72
C PHE A 223 10.98 -6.76 7.27
N GLY A 224 9.76 -6.57 7.79
CA GLY A 224 8.55 -7.16 7.22
C GLY A 224 8.29 -6.58 5.83
N VAL A 225 7.97 -7.44 4.87
CA VAL A 225 7.69 -7.03 3.49
C VAL A 225 6.48 -7.79 2.94
N SER A 226 5.49 -7.07 2.39
CA SER A 226 4.35 -7.65 1.68
C SER A 226 4.24 -7.20 0.23
N LYS A 227 3.55 -8.05 -0.54
CA LYS A 227 3.13 -7.77 -1.91
C LYS A 227 1.61 -7.73 -1.98
N TYR A 228 1.07 -6.60 -2.39
CA TYR A 228 -0.35 -6.47 -2.68
C TYR A 228 -0.65 -7.17 -4.01
N LEU A 229 -1.47 -8.20 -3.95
CA LEU A 229 -1.86 -9.01 -5.10
C LEU A 229 -3.39 -8.92 -5.27
N PRO A 230 -3.89 -8.28 -6.34
CA PRO A 230 -5.30 -8.43 -6.70
C PRO A 230 -5.57 -9.87 -7.14
N PHE A 231 -6.72 -10.40 -6.76
CA PHE A 231 -7.16 -11.74 -7.16
C PHE A 231 -8.66 -11.70 -7.45
N GLY A 232 -9.08 -12.30 -8.57
CA GLY A 232 -10.47 -12.37 -8.98
C GLY A 232 -10.64 -12.47 -10.50
N PRO A 233 -11.90 -12.54 -10.97
CA PRO A 233 -12.22 -12.50 -12.39
C PRO A 233 -11.68 -11.24 -13.07
N VAL A 234 -11.24 -11.37 -14.32
CA VAL A 234 -10.63 -10.25 -15.08
C VAL A 234 -11.55 -9.02 -15.11
N SER A 235 -12.85 -9.23 -15.33
CA SER A 235 -13.87 -8.17 -15.37
C SER A 235 -13.93 -7.35 -14.09
N GLU A 236 -13.74 -7.97 -12.93
CA GLU A 236 -13.79 -7.29 -11.63
C GLU A 236 -12.49 -6.52 -11.32
N ILE A 237 -11.35 -7.00 -11.83
CA ILE A 237 -10.05 -6.34 -11.62
C ILE A 237 -9.71 -5.30 -12.69
N MET A 238 -10.53 -5.13 -13.74
CA MET A 238 -10.28 -4.13 -14.79
C MET A 238 -10.04 -2.71 -14.25
N PRO A 239 -10.84 -2.17 -13.29
CA PRO A 239 -10.58 -0.85 -12.73
C PRO A 239 -9.21 -0.75 -12.05
N TYR A 240 -8.77 -1.82 -11.37
CA TYR A 240 -7.43 -1.88 -10.79
C TYR A 240 -6.36 -1.85 -11.87
N LEU A 241 -6.49 -2.65 -12.93
CA LEU A 241 -5.53 -2.71 -14.04
C LEU A 241 -5.39 -1.37 -14.75
N LEU A 242 -6.49 -0.63 -14.95
CA LEU A 242 -6.46 0.71 -15.53
C LEU A 242 -5.66 1.69 -14.67
N ARG A 243 -5.86 1.68 -13.33
CA ARG A 243 -5.06 2.51 -12.42
C ARG A 243 -3.58 2.13 -12.46
N ARG A 244 -3.24 0.84 -12.62
CA ARG A 244 -1.85 0.40 -12.81
C ARG A 244 -1.27 0.85 -14.15
N ALA A 245 -2.06 0.82 -15.21
CA ALA A 245 -1.62 1.32 -16.52
C ALA A 245 -1.37 2.83 -16.48
N GLU A 246 -2.22 3.60 -15.77
CA GLU A 246 -2.02 5.03 -15.56
C GLU A 246 -0.79 5.35 -14.70
N GLU A 247 -0.61 4.64 -13.58
CA GLU A 247 0.60 4.76 -12.75
C GLU A 247 1.87 4.43 -13.55
N ASN A 248 1.77 3.48 -14.48
CA ASN A 248 2.87 3.05 -15.31
C ASN A 248 3.03 3.80 -16.65
N LYS A 249 2.15 4.74 -16.98
CA LYS A 249 2.22 5.50 -18.25
C LYS A 249 3.39 6.47 -18.32
N GLY A 250 4.03 6.79 -17.20
CA GLY A 250 5.25 7.60 -17.18
C GLY A 250 6.49 6.76 -17.49
N LEU A 251 7.45 7.31 -18.25
CA LEU A 251 8.79 6.77 -18.54
C LEU A 251 9.64 6.41 -17.28
N LEU A 252 9.09 6.49 -16.07
CA LEU A 252 9.77 6.46 -14.77
C LEU A 252 9.11 5.53 -13.72
N SER A 253 8.07 4.76 -14.06
CA SER A 253 7.22 4.09 -13.05
C SER A 253 7.78 2.77 -12.50
N SER A 254 8.61 2.06 -13.27
CA SER A 254 9.46 1.00 -12.74
C SER A 254 10.78 1.63 -12.35
N SER A 255 11.31 1.27 -11.18
CA SER A 255 12.66 1.72 -10.83
C SER A 255 13.59 1.32 -11.98
N ASN A 256 14.35 2.28 -12.56
CA ASN A 256 15.35 1.98 -13.60
C ASN A 256 16.23 0.78 -13.21
N LEU A 257 16.43 0.61 -11.90
CA LEU A 257 17.05 -0.54 -11.27
C LEU A 257 16.35 -1.87 -11.57
N ASP A 258 15.05 -2.03 -11.30
CA ASP A 258 14.34 -3.29 -11.58
C ASP A 258 14.39 -3.64 -13.06
N ARG A 259 14.20 -2.64 -13.95
CA ARG A 259 14.32 -2.85 -15.39
C ARG A 259 15.72 -3.31 -15.77
N HIS A 260 16.75 -2.64 -15.26
CA HIS A 260 18.14 -3.01 -15.51
C HIS A 260 18.45 -4.43 -15.02
N LEU A 261 17.99 -4.79 -13.82
CA LEU A 261 18.20 -6.13 -13.24
C LEU A 261 17.45 -7.21 -14.02
N MET A 262 16.22 -6.95 -14.48
CA MET A 262 15.48 -7.87 -15.34
C MET A 262 16.18 -8.09 -16.68
N VAL A 263 16.66 -7.03 -17.32
CA VAL A 263 17.42 -7.14 -18.58
C VAL A 263 18.73 -7.91 -18.36
N LYS A 264 19.44 -7.66 -17.25
CA LYS A 264 20.65 -8.39 -16.89
C LYS A 264 20.36 -9.88 -16.69
N GLU A 265 19.28 -10.23 -16.00
CA GLU A 265 18.87 -11.61 -15.77
C GLU A 265 18.42 -12.30 -17.07
N LEU A 266 17.66 -11.60 -17.93
CA LEU A 266 17.30 -12.11 -19.26
C LEU A 266 18.54 -12.41 -20.09
N LYS A 267 19.50 -11.47 -20.16
CA LYS A 267 20.79 -11.69 -20.84
C LYS A 267 21.54 -12.90 -20.27
N ARG A 268 21.58 -13.04 -18.94
CA ARG A 268 22.23 -14.18 -18.28
C ARG A 268 21.58 -15.51 -18.70
N ARG A 269 20.24 -15.58 -18.73
CA ARG A 269 19.49 -16.80 -19.13
C ARG A 269 19.66 -17.13 -20.60
N VAL A 270 19.60 -16.12 -21.48
CA VAL A 270 19.84 -16.31 -22.91
C VAL A 270 21.26 -16.82 -23.14
N ASN A 271 22.27 -16.19 -22.51
CA ASN A 271 23.64 -16.65 -22.62
C ASN A 271 23.79 -18.09 -22.13
N ALA A 272 23.28 -18.42 -20.93
CA ALA A 272 23.35 -19.79 -20.41
C ALA A 272 22.72 -20.83 -21.35
N CYS A 273 21.59 -20.50 -21.99
CA CYS A 273 20.92 -21.38 -22.94
C CYS A 273 21.72 -21.53 -24.25
N VAL A 274 22.30 -20.45 -24.77
CA VAL A 274 23.18 -20.48 -25.95
C VAL A 274 24.46 -21.29 -25.68
N TRP A 275 25.08 -21.11 -24.51
CA TRP A 275 26.27 -21.87 -24.13
C TRP A 275 25.97 -23.35 -23.90
N GLN A 276 24.78 -23.69 -23.38
CA GLN A 276 24.32 -25.09 -23.27
C GLN A 276 24.09 -25.70 -24.66
N GLY A 277 23.43 -24.98 -25.58
CA GLY A 277 23.21 -25.46 -26.95
C GLY A 277 24.50 -25.66 -27.74
N LEU A 278 25.46 -24.73 -27.60
CA LEU A 278 26.78 -24.87 -28.24
C LEU A 278 27.60 -26.04 -27.65
N ALA A 279 27.51 -26.28 -26.34
CA ALA A 279 28.16 -27.42 -25.70
C ALA A 279 27.52 -28.76 -26.11
N GLU A 280 26.21 -28.79 -26.31
CA GLU A 280 25.47 -29.97 -26.83
C GLU A 280 25.83 -30.26 -28.30
N GLU A 281 25.95 -29.23 -29.16
CA GLU A 281 26.43 -29.38 -30.54
C GLU A 281 27.89 -29.87 -30.59
N GLU A 282 28.79 -29.30 -29.78
CA GLU A 282 30.20 -29.71 -29.75
C GLU A 282 30.37 -31.15 -29.24
N SER A 283 29.53 -31.58 -28.30
CA SER A 283 29.43 -32.98 -27.84
C SER A 283 28.93 -33.91 -28.95
N ALA A 284 27.88 -33.52 -29.69
CA ALA A 284 27.34 -34.30 -30.80
C ALA A 284 28.36 -34.47 -31.94
N VAL A 285 29.11 -33.41 -32.29
CA VAL A 285 30.17 -33.44 -33.32
C VAL A 285 31.34 -34.34 -32.89
N LYS A 286 31.78 -34.30 -31.62
CA LYS A 286 32.83 -35.20 -31.10
C LYS A 286 32.39 -36.67 -31.10
N THR A 287 31.10 -36.93 -30.87
CA THR A 287 30.55 -38.29 -30.90
C THR A 287 30.49 -38.85 -32.32
N GLN A 288 30.24 -38.01 -33.34
CA GLN A 288 30.33 -38.42 -34.76
C GLN A 288 31.78 -38.58 -35.25
N ALA A 289 32.70 -37.71 -34.83
CA ALA A 289 34.11 -37.77 -35.24
C ALA A 289 34.90 -38.95 -34.62
N GLY A 290 34.42 -39.53 -33.52
CA GLY A 290 35.01 -40.70 -32.86
C GLY A 290 34.76 -42.05 -33.57
N SER A 291 34.17 -42.05 -34.77
CA SER A 291 33.79 -43.26 -35.51
C SER A 291 34.69 -43.59 -36.71
N ILE A 292 35.94 -43.10 -36.73
CA ILE A 292 36.95 -43.57 -37.70
C ILE A 292 37.60 -44.84 -37.14
N VAL A 293 37.15 -45.98 -37.68
CA VAL A 293 37.71 -47.31 -37.42
C VAL A 293 39.09 -47.39 -38.09
N ASP A 294 40.12 -47.56 -37.27
CA ASP A 294 41.47 -47.91 -37.72
C ASP A 294 41.44 -49.38 -38.18
N VAL A 295 41.34 -49.60 -39.49
CA VAL A 295 41.40 -50.95 -40.08
C VAL A 295 42.86 -51.29 -40.35
N LYS A 296 43.41 -52.22 -39.57
CA LYS A 296 44.68 -52.89 -39.87
C LYS A 296 44.41 -54.17 -40.68
N MET A 297 45.14 -54.27 -41.79
CA MET A 297 45.19 -55.27 -42.87
C MET A 297 44.23 -55.06 -44.04
#